data_AF-A0A3R7P2G7-F1
#
_entry.id   AF-A0A3R7P2G7-F1
#
_cell.length_a   1.000
_cell.length_b   1.000
_cell.length_c   1.000
_cell.angle_alpha   90.00
_cell.angle_beta   90.00
_cell.angle_gamma   90.00
#
_symmetry.space_group_name_H-M   'P 1'
#
loop_
_entity.id
_entity.type
_entity.pdbx_description
1 polymer ?
#
loop_
_entity_poly.entity_id
_entity_poly.type
_entity_poly.pdbx_seq_one_letter_code
_entity_poly.pdbx_strand_id
1 'polypeptide(L)' 'MAKAIFHREFHYSSRTRNAGWSAYPKAEAQSFPREFIEAAVKAGCAERVDSNCVGREVPA' A
#
# COMPACT_ATOMS: atom_id res chain seq x y z
N MET A 1 7.20 -8.22 5.02
CA MET A 1 6.56 -7.59 3.83
C MET A 1 5.55 -6.57 4.30
N ALA A 2 5.39 -5.45 3.59
CA ALA A 2 4.39 -4.44 3.95
C ALA A 2 3.03 -4.85 3.39
N LYS A 3 1.96 -4.48 4.10
CA LYS A 3 0.58 -4.71 3.68
C LYS A 3 -0.10 -3.36 3.45
N ALA A 4 -0.90 -3.25 2.40
CA ALA A 4 -1.70 -2.07 2.13
C ALA A 4 -3.04 -2.46 1.52
N ILE A 5 -4.08 -1.72 1.86
CA ILE A 5 -5.40 -1.80 1.23
C ILE A 5 -5.38 -0.82 0.07
N PHE A 6 -5.71 -1.32 -1.13
CA PHE A 6 -5.76 -0.49 -2.33
C PHE A 6 -7.20 -0.08 -2.57
N HIS A 7 -7.44 1.23 -2.66
CA HIS A 7 -8.77 1.78 -2.93
C HIS A 7 -8.99 2.06 -4.43
N ARG A 8 -7.90 2.11 -5.21
CA ARG A 8 -7.91 2.30 -6.66
C ARG A 8 -6.94 1.34 -7.34
N GLU A 9 -7.11 1.17 -8.65
CA GLU A 9 -6.13 0.49 -9.46
C GLU A 9 -4.80 1.24 -9.43
N PHE A 10 -3.71 0.52 -9.21
CA PHE A 10 -2.37 1.11 -9.21
C PHE A 10 -1.41 0.17 -9.92
N HIS A 11 -0.81 0.71 -10.99
CA HIS A 11 0.17 0.02 -11.80
C HIS A 11 1.51 0.72 -11.62
N TYR A 12 2.51 -0.03 -11.17
CA TYR A 12 3.86 0.48 -11.01
C TYR A 12 4.82 -0.48 -11.69
N SER A 13 5.56 0.07 -12.65
CA SER A 13 6.65 -0.64 -13.31
C SER A 13 7.96 -0.11 -12.76
N SER A 14 8.66 -0.92 -11.96
CA SER A 14 9.99 -0.57 -11.51
C SER A 14 10.98 -0.80 -12.65
N ARG A 15 11.53 0.29 -13.19
CA ARG A 15 12.59 0.22 -14.21
C ARG A 15 13.87 -0.44 -13.69
N THR A 16 14.11 -0.37 -12.39
CA THR A 16 15.32 -0.88 -11.74
C THR A 16 15.29 -2.39 -11.57
N ARG A 17 14.10 -2.97 -11.33
CA ARG A 17 13.92 -4.42 -11.15
C ARG A 17 13.36 -5.13 -12.38
N ASN A 18 13.04 -4.40 -13.45
CA ASN A 18 12.36 -4.94 -14.63
C ASN A 18 11.09 -5.73 -14.25
N ALA A 19 10.38 -5.24 -13.23
CA ALA A 19 9.20 -5.89 -12.65
C ALA A 19 8.04 -4.91 -12.63
N GLY A 20 6.89 -5.36 -13.13
CA GLY A 20 5.61 -4.66 -13.02
C GLY A 20 4.77 -5.24 -11.89
N TRP A 21 4.30 -4.40 -10.99
CA TRP A 21 3.27 -4.75 -10.01
C TRP A 21 1.99 -4.01 -10.36
N SER A 22 0.91 -4.77 -10.45
CA SER A 22 -0.44 -4.26 -10.64
C SER A 22 -1.25 -4.65 -9.42
N ALA A 23 -1.75 -3.66 -8.69
CA ALA A 23 -2.68 -3.87 -7.60
C ALA A 23 -4.06 -3.40 -8.02
N TYR A 24 -5.04 -4.26 -7.80
CA TYR A 24 -6.45 -3.94 -8.00
C TYR A 24 -7.07 -3.51 -6.67
N PRO A 25 -8.09 -2.64 -6.71
CA PRO A 25 -8.78 -2.25 -5.50
C PRO A 25 -9.46 -3.47 -4.87
N LYS A 26 -9.10 -3.77 -3.62
CA LYS A 26 -9.69 -4.85 -2.83
C LYS A 26 -9.79 -4.39 -1.38
N ALA A 27 -10.86 -4.79 -0.70
CA ALA A 27 -11.05 -4.53 0.73
C ALA A 27 -10.03 -5.29 1.60
N GLU A 28 -9.36 -6.30 1.04
CA GLU A 28 -8.32 -7.06 1.74
C GLU A 28 -6.93 -6.42 1.60
N ALA A 29 -6.17 -6.45 2.69
CA ALA A 29 -4.81 -5.93 2.72
C ALA A 29 -3.88 -6.81 1.86
N GLN A 30 -3.38 -6.24 0.76
CA GLN A 30 -2.49 -6.91 -0.16
C GLN A 30 -1.02 -6.74 0.27
N SER A 31 -0.24 -7.81 0.17
CA SER A 31 1.19 -7.81 0.49
C SER A 31 2.01 -7.52 -0.76
N PHE A 32 2.69 -6.38 -0.78
CA PHE A 32 3.55 -5.96 -1.89
C PHE A 32 4.92 -5.49 -1.39
N PRO A 33 5.90 -5.28 -2.29
CA PRO A 33 7.16 -4.64 -1.94
C PRO A 33 6.94 -3.26 -1.30
N ARG A 34 7.81 -2.90 -0.34
CA ARG A 34 7.71 -1.62 0.37
C ARG A 34 7.69 -0.44 -0.60
N GLU A 35 8.54 -0.45 -1.62
CA GLU A 35 8.64 0.60 -2.64
C GLU A 35 7.30 0.82 -3.37
N PHE A 36 6.60 -0.27 -3.71
CA PHE A 36 5.29 -0.22 -4.35
C PHE A 36 4.23 0.38 -3.44
N ILE A 37 4.19 -0.06 -2.17
CA ILE A 37 3.25 0.47 -1.18
C ILE A 37 3.53 1.94 -0.88
N GLU A 38 4.78 2.34 -0.76
CA GLU A 38 5.15 3.75 -0.56
C GLU A 38 4.76 4.62 -1.76
N ALA A 39 4.96 4.14 -2.99
CA ALA A 39 4.49 4.83 -4.19
C ALA A 39 2.95 4.94 -4.24
N ALA A 40 2.24 3.86 -3.92
CA ALA A 40 0.79 3.83 -3.92
C ALA A 40 0.17 4.71 -2.81
N VAL A 41 0.76 4.70 -1.62
CA VAL A 41 0.37 5.58 -0.49
C VAL A 41 0.65 7.04 -0.84
N LYS A 42 1.82 7.34 -1.41
CA LYS A 42 2.16 8.71 -1.85
C LYS A 42 1.23 9.22 -2.95
N ALA A 43 0.75 8.32 -3.82
CA ALA A 43 -0.25 8.64 -4.84
C ALA A 43 -1.68 8.75 -4.28
N GLY A 44 -1.91 8.40 -3.01
CA GLY A 44 -3.25 8.34 -2.41
C GLY A 44 -4.11 7.19 -2.93
N CYS A 45 -3.52 6.19 -3.59
CA CYS A 45 -4.23 5.01 -4.11
C CYS A 45 -4.34 3.88 -3.09
N ALA A 46 -3.48 3.86 -2.07
CA ALA A 46 -3.43 2.82 -1.06
C ALA A 46 -3.27 3.38 0.35
N GLU A 47 -3.81 2.64 1.33
CA GLU A 47 -3.61 2.88 2.74
C GLU A 47 -2.73 1.77 3.32
N ARG A 48 -1.64 2.15 3.99
CA ARG A 48 -0.74 1.18 4.61
C ARG A 48 -1.44 0.58 5.81
N VAL A 49 -1.52 -0.75 5.85
CA VAL A 49 -1.97 -1.49 7.03
C VAL A 49 -0.73 -1.90 7.78
N ASP A 50 -0.26 -1.04 8.67
CA ASP A 50 0.58 -1.50 9.76
C ASP A 50 -0.32 -2.11 10.84
N SER A 51 -0.01 -3.34 11.25
CA SER A 51 -0.70 -4.03 12.35
C SER A 51 -0.54 -3.34 13.71
N ASN A 52 -0.03 -2.10 13.74
CA ASN A 52 0.24 -1.33 14.95
C ASN A 52 -0.59 -0.04 15.06
N CYS A 53 -1.58 0.19 14.18
CA CYS A 53 -2.54 1.30 14.34
C CYS A 53 -3.62 1.07 15.42
N VAL A 54 -3.55 -0.02 16.21
CA VAL A 54 -4.31 -0.10 17.46
C VAL A 54 -3.68 0.89 18.44
N GLY A 55 -4.33 2.03 18.65
CA GLY A 55 -4.02 2.95 19.74
C GLY A 55 -3.27 4.22 19.33
N ARG A 56 -3.95 5.14 18.66
CA ARG A 56 -3.74 6.56 18.95
C ARG A 56 -4.98 7.05 19.67
N GLU A 57 -4.95 6.83 20.98
CA GLU A 57 -5.68 7.59 21.98
C GLU A 57 -5.87 9.05 21.54
N VAL A 58 -7.13 9.43 21.36
CA VAL A 58 -7.57 10.82 21.31
C VAL A 58 -7.38 11.40 22.72
N PRO A 59 -6.49 12.39 22.95
CA PRO A 59 -6.51 13.13 24.20
C PRO A 59 -7.73 14.07 24.19
N ALA A 60 -8.57 13.94 25.21
CA ALA A 60 -9.75 14.77 25.48
C ALA A 60 -9.37 16.08 26.21
#